data_AF-A0A316SEX1-F1
#
_entry.id   AF-A0A316SEX1-F1
#
_cell.length_a   1.000
_cell.length_b   1.000
_cell.length_c   1.000
_cell.angle_alpha   90.00
_cell.angle_beta   90.00
_cell.angle_gamma   90.00
#
_symmetry.space_group_name_H-M   'P 1'
#
loop_
_entity.id
_entity.type
_entity.pdbx_description
1 polymer ?
#
loop_
_entity_poly.entity_id
_entity_poly.type
_entity_poly.pdbx_seq_one_letter_code
_entity_poly.pdbx_strand_id
1 'polypeptide(L)'
;TSPTTVAPSLNGTTPVVDGKPVDKTILENVKESFPRWKTLPYKLRAKRADLFINLNSDVPFLQSLVDFLKSKGLDIKPYDDSVNYLPSDILLLDKTDLVRQGTVYVLQAGKRAIWNELLIEFGDRLK
;
A
#
# COMPACT_ATOMS: atom_id res chain seq x y z
N THR A 1 10.30 19.21 61.04
CA THR A 1 8.93 19.52 60.58
C THR A 1 8.91 19.43 59.07
N SER A 2 8.22 18.44 58.52
CA SER A 2 8.06 18.24 57.07
C SER A 2 6.86 19.04 56.56
N PRO A 3 6.86 19.49 55.29
CA PRO A 3 5.62 19.78 54.58
C PRO A 3 5.32 18.70 53.52
N THR A 4 4.12 18.13 53.64
CA THR A 4 3.40 17.37 52.61
C THR A 4 2.69 18.34 51.68
N THR A 5 2.86 18.24 50.36
CA THR A 5 1.99 18.93 49.39
C THR A 5 1.81 18.11 48.10
N VAL A 6 0.65 17.44 48.04
CA VAL A 6 -0.21 16.98 46.92
C VAL A 6 0.36 16.71 45.51
N ALA A 7 0.09 15.50 45.02
CA ALA A 7 0.12 15.14 43.61
C ALA A 7 -0.99 15.85 42.82
N PRO A 8 -0.72 16.44 41.63
CA PRO A 8 -1.77 16.96 40.79
C PRO A 8 -2.45 15.82 40.03
N SER A 9 -3.78 15.78 40.15
CA SER A 9 -4.73 14.93 39.46
C SER A 9 -4.60 14.98 37.93
N LEU A 10 -4.54 13.80 37.30
CA LEU A 10 -4.71 13.57 35.86
C LEU A 10 -6.13 13.97 35.41
N ASN A 11 -6.35 15.26 35.13
CA ASN A 11 -7.60 15.74 34.55
C ASN A 11 -7.37 16.29 33.14
N GLY A 12 -7.75 15.50 32.13
CA GLY A 12 -8.41 16.01 30.92
C GLY A 12 -7.60 16.89 29.96
N THR A 13 -6.32 16.64 29.72
CA THR A 13 -5.55 17.41 28.74
C THR A 13 -5.99 17.04 27.32
N THR A 14 -6.75 17.92 26.66
CA THR A 14 -6.95 17.84 25.21
C THR A 14 -5.60 17.92 24.52
N PRO A 15 -5.25 17.01 23.59
CA PRO A 15 -3.99 17.09 22.88
C PRO A 15 -3.91 18.43 22.15
N VAL A 16 -2.77 19.12 22.29
CA VAL A 16 -2.50 20.45 21.74
C VAL A 16 -1.25 20.36 20.86
N VAL A 17 -1.28 20.99 19.68
CA VAL A 17 -0.11 21.17 18.79
C VAL A 17 0.07 22.67 18.59
N ASP A 18 1.29 23.18 18.81
CA ASP A 18 1.62 24.62 18.74
C ASP A 18 0.68 25.53 19.56
N GLY A 19 0.26 25.06 20.74
CA GLY A 19 -0.59 25.83 21.65
C GLY A 19 -2.07 25.92 21.25
N LYS A 20 -2.49 25.25 20.17
CA LYS A 20 -3.90 25.15 19.76
C LYS A 20 -4.48 23.78 20.11
N PRO A 21 -5.70 23.71 20.68
CA PRO A 21 -6.37 22.43 20.95
C PRO A 21 -6.65 21.71 19.63
N VAL A 22 -6.28 20.43 19.56
CA VAL A 22 -6.56 19.58 18.41
C VAL A 22 -8.06 19.36 18.34
N ASP A 23 -8.66 19.81 17.24
CA ASP A 23 -10.07 19.59 16.94
C ASP A 23 -10.31 18.08 16.72
N LYS A 24 -11.15 17.48 17.57
CA LYS A 24 -11.43 16.04 17.55
C LYS A 24 -12.24 15.63 16.31
N THR A 25 -12.91 16.58 15.66
CA THR A 25 -13.66 16.35 14.42
C THR A 25 -12.73 16.03 13.24
N ILE A 26 -11.50 16.56 13.26
CA ILE A 26 -10.45 16.22 12.28
C ILE A 26 -10.02 14.76 12.45
N LEU A 27 -9.92 14.27 13.68
CA LEU A 27 -9.52 12.88 13.96
C LEU A 27 -10.58 11.86 13.51
N GLU A 28 -11.87 12.22 13.55
CA GLU A 28 -12.96 11.37 13.05
C GLU A 28 -12.96 11.28 11.52
N ASN A 29 -12.73 12.39 10.81
CA ASN A 29 -12.60 12.38 9.34
C ASN A 29 -11.33 11.67 8.84
N VAL A 30 -10.23 11.71 9.62
CA VAL A 30 -8.99 10.98 9.26
C VAL A 30 -9.18 9.46 9.37
N LYS A 31 -10.13 8.97 10.19
CA LYS A 31 -10.41 7.53 10.30
C LYS A 31 -10.87 6.88 9.00
N GLU A 32 -11.60 7.61 8.16
CA GLU A 32 -12.09 7.09 6.87
C GLU A 32 -10.99 6.97 5.81
N SER A 33 -9.90 7.72 5.93
CA SER A 33 -8.78 7.67 4.99
C SER A 33 -7.66 6.70 5.37
N PHE A 34 -7.84 5.91 6.44
CA PHE A 34 -6.85 4.89 6.74
C PHE A 34 -6.95 3.75 5.72
N PRO A 35 -5.82 3.33 5.11
CA PRO A 35 -5.83 2.15 4.28
C PRO A 35 -6.38 0.98 5.08
N ARG A 36 -7.29 0.23 4.46
CA ARG A 36 -8.05 -0.86 5.09
C ARG A 36 -7.16 -1.88 5.80
N TRP A 37 -5.92 -2.08 5.31
CA TRP A 37 -4.92 -2.92 5.96
C TRP A 37 -4.50 -2.49 7.37
N LYS A 38 -4.71 -1.23 7.79
CA LYS A 38 -4.35 -0.76 9.14
C LYS A 38 -5.29 -1.29 10.22
N THR A 39 -6.52 -1.57 9.85
CA THR A 39 -7.57 -2.05 10.76
C THR A 39 -7.78 -3.55 10.67
N LEU A 40 -7.24 -4.21 9.64
CA LEU A 40 -7.32 -5.66 9.45
C LEU A 40 -6.18 -6.41 10.15
N PRO A 41 -6.43 -7.64 10.65
CA PRO A 41 -5.40 -8.49 11.22
C PRO A 41 -4.31 -8.79 10.19
N TYR A 42 -3.06 -8.94 10.65
CA TYR A 42 -1.93 -9.20 9.76
C TYR A 42 -2.15 -10.51 8.99
N LYS A 43 -2.36 -10.38 7.69
CA LYS A 43 -2.56 -11.50 6.77
C LYS A 43 -1.50 -11.43 5.68
N LEU A 44 -0.70 -12.48 5.53
CA LEU A 44 0.26 -12.61 4.44
C LEU A 44 -0.45 -13.11 3.18
N ARG A 45 0.04 -12.73 2.00
CA ARG A 45 -0.45 -13.29 0.73
C ARG A 45 -0.41 -14.82 0.73
N ALA A 46 -1.49 -15.45 0.26
CA ALA A 46 -1.65 -16.90 0.35
C ALA A 46 -0.83 -17.70 -0.69
N LYS A 47 -0.52 -17.09 -1.84
CA LYS A 47 0.15 -17.77 -2.96
C LYS A 47 1.35 -16.95 -3.44
N ARG A 48 2.40 -17.64 -3.87
CA ARG A 48 3.52 -17.05 -4.61
C ARG A 48 3.07 -16.82 -6.05
N ALA A 49 3.47 -15.69 -6.62
CA ALA A 49 3.28 -15.32 -8.00
C ALA A 49 4.56 -14.64 -8.49
N ASP A 50 4.72 -14.53 -9.81
CA ASP A 50 5.77 -13.69 -10.39
C ASP A 50 5.37 -12.20 -10.27
N LEU A 51 4.09 -11.89 -10.49
CA LEU A 51 3.55 -10.52 -10.36
C LEU A 51 2.18 -10.48 -9.70
N PHE A 52 1.93 -9.39 -8.98
CA PHE A 52 0.61 -8.99 -8.48
C PHE A 52 0.17 -7.71 -9.20
N ILE A 53 -1.03 -7.72 -9.79
CA ILE A 53 -1.49 -6.63 -10.65
C ILE A 53 -2.86 -6.15 -10.19
N ASN A 54 -3.06 -4.84 -10.06
CA ASN A 54 -4.40 -4.29 -9.93
C ASN A 54 -5.14 -4.42 -11.28
N LEU A 55 -5.93 -5.48 -11.42
CA LEU A 55 -6.71 -5.78 -12.62
C LEU A 55 -7.91 -4.85 -12.82
N ASN A 56 -8.25 -4.05 -11.81
CA ASN A 56 -9.36 -3.08 -11.87
C ASN A 56 -8.91 -1.69 -12.34
N SER A 57 -7.63 -1.50 -12.68
CA SER A 57 -7.14 -0.21 -13.15
C SER A 57 -7.64 0.11 -14.55
N ASP A 58 -8.06 1.36 -14.78
CA ASP A 58 -8.62 1.85 -16.05
C ASP A 58 -7.56 2.08 -17.15
N VAL A 59 -6.35 1.57 -16.96
CA VAL A 59 -5.23 1.79 -17.88
C VAL A 59 -5.44 1.01 -19.19
N PRO A 60 -5.49 1.67 -20.37
CA PRO A 60 -5.89 1.03 -21.62
C PRO A 60 -5.02 -0.15 -22.07
N PHE A 61 -3.73 -0.14 -21.74
CA PHE A 61 -2.79 -1.19 -22.15
C PHE A 61 -2.76 -2.39 -21.19
N LEU A 62 -3.43 -2.31 -20.03
CA LEU A 62 -3.33 -3.31 -18.96
C LEU A 62 -3.69 -4.71 -19.45
N GLN A 63 -4.83 -4.85 -20.13
CA GLN A 63 -5.29 -6.15 -20.62
C GLN A 63 -4.26 -6.78 -21.57
N SER A 64 -3.76 -6.00 -22.54
CA SER A 64 -2.75 -6.47 -23.49
C SER A 64 -1.42 -6.84 -22.80
N LEU A 65 -1.05 -6.14 -21.72
CA LEU A 65 0.14 -6.45 -20.92
C LEU A 65 -0.05 -7.78 -20.19
N VAL A 66 -1.18 -7.96 -19.50
CA VAL A 66 -1.50 -9.19 -18.76
C VAL A 66 -1.49 -10.41 -19.69
N ASP A 67 -2.10 -10.29 -20.86
CA ASP A 67 -2.15 -11.38 -21.83
C ASP A 67 -0.76 -11.72 -22.39
N PHE A 68 0.06 -10.70 -22.67
CA PHE A 68 1.44 -10.90 -23.08
C PHE A 68 2.27 -11.60 -21.99
N LEU A 69 2.20 -11.15 -20.74
CA LEU A 69 2.98 -11.74 -19.64
C LEU A 69 2.55 -13.20 -19.37
N LYS A 70 1.26 -13.50 -19.46
CA LYS A 70 0.75 -14.88 -19.42
C LYS A 70 1.28 -15.72 -20.58
N SER A 71 1.36 -15.16 -21.79
CA SER A 71 1.92 -15.86 -22.95
C SER A 71 3.40 -16.22 -22.78
N LYS A 72 4.14 -15.46 -21.96
CA LYS A 72 5.53 -15.73 -21.55
C LYS A 72 5.63 -16.70 -20.36
N GLY A 73 4.51 -17.22 -19.86
CA GLY A 73 4.48 -18.19 -18.78
C GLY A 73 4.72 -17.60 -17.39
N LEU A 74 4.48 -16.29 -17.21
CA LEU A 74 4.54 -15.66 -15.88
C LEU A 74 3.25 -15.94 -15.09
N ASP A 75 3.40 -16.32 -13.81
CA ASP A 75 2.24 -16.44 -12.92
C ASP A 75 1.81 -15.06 -12.42
N ILE A 76 0.64 -14.63 -12.89
CA ILE A 76 0.03 -13.36 -12.52
C ILE A 76 -1.13 -13.61 -11.57
N LYS A 77 -1.17 -12.84 -10.48
CA LYS A 77 -2.28 -12.83 -9.53
C LYS A 77 -2.86 -11.42 -9.39
N PRO A 78 -4.16 -11.29 -9.08
CA PRO A 78 -4.74 -10.00 -8.75
C PRO A 78 -4.10 -9.45 -7.47
N TYR A 79 -3.94 -8.13 -7.44
CA TYR A 79 -3.62 -7.39 -6.23
C TYR A 79 -4.78 -7.47 -5.23
N ASP A 80 -4.45 -7.58 -3.95
CA ASP A 80 -5.37 -7.65 -2.82
C ASP A 80 -4.81 -6.73 -1.72
N ASP A 81 -5.53 -5.65 -1.45
CA ASP A 81 -5.15 -4.63 -0.46
C ASP A 81 -5.35 -5.10 1.00
N SER A 82 -5.99 -6.26 1.20
CA SER A 82 -6.22 -6.86 2.52
C SER A 82 -5.03 -7.69 3.02
N VAL A 83 -4.03 -7.94 2.15
CA VAL A 83 -2.86 -8.75 2.49
C VAL A 83 -1.57 -7.94 2.50
N ASN A 84 -0.58 -8.50 3.19
CA ASN A 84 0.78 -7.99 3.19
C ASN A 84 1.57 -8.78 2.16
N TYR A 85 2.23 -8.05 1.26
CA TYR A 85 3.18 -8.58 0.30
C TYR A 85 4.56 -8.77 0.93
N LEU A 86 5.50 -9.39 0.26
CA LEU A 86 6.90 -9.42 0.65
C LEU A 86 7.66 -8.27 -0.04
N PRO A 87 8.76 -7.78 0.53
CA PRO A 87 9.61 -6.77 -0.13
C PRO A 87 10.09 -7.19 -1.52
N SER A 88 10.21 -8.50 -1.79
CA SER A 88 10.61 -9.06 -3.07
C SER A 88 9.47 -9.24 -4.07
N ASP A 89 8.22 -9.00 -3.67
CA ASP A 89 7.09 -9.15 -4.58
C ASP A 89 7.01 -7.95 -5.52
N ILE A 90 6.77 -8.23 -6.79
CA ILE A 90 6.59 -7.21 -7.82
C ILE A 90 5.10 -6.91 -7.96
N LEU A 91 4.74 -5.63 -7.85
CA LEU A 91 3.38 -5.13 -7.82
C LEU A 91 3.19 -4.08 -8.92
N LEU A 92 2.21 -4.29 -9.80
CA LEU A 92 1.77 -3.33 -10.81
C LEU A 92 0.46 -2.70 -10.35
N LEU A 93 0.55 -1.48 -9.84
CA LEU A 93 -0.54 -0.83 -9.12
C LEU A 93 -0.93 0.50 -9.75
N ASP A 94 -2.11 0.97 -9.39
CA ASP A 94 -2.54 2.33 -9.63
C ASP A 94 -1.85 3.30 -8.66
N LYS A 95 -1.83 4.59 -8.98
CA LYS A 95 -1.30 5.63 -8.11
C LYS A 95 -2.08 5.77 -6.79
N THR A 96 -3.35 5.37 -6.79
CA THR A 96 -4.24 5.42 -5.63
C THR A 96 -4.12 4.21 -4.72
N ASP A 97 -3.49 3.12 -5.20
CA ASP A 97 -3.36 1.89 -4.42
C ASP A 97 -2.35 2.08 -3.29
N LEU A 98 -2.76 1.70 -2.09
CA LEU A 98 -1.93 1.80 -0.89
C LEU A 98 -1.38 0.43 -0.53
N VAL A 99 -0.07 0.26 -0.69
CA VAL A 99 0.64 -0.97 -0.33
C VAL A 99 1.70 -0.69 0.73
N ARG A 100 1.85 -1.60 1.69
CA ARG A 100 2.84 -1.46 2.77
C ARG A 100 4.27 -1.72 2.31
N GLN A 101 4.45 -2.71 1.46
CA GLN A 101 5.76 -3.26 1.10
C GLN A 101 5.69 -4.03 -0.23
N GLY A 102 6.85 -4.19 -0.86
CA GLY A 102 7.02 -4.77 -2.19
C GLY A 102 7.57 -3.76 -3.20
N THR A 103 8.04 -4.26 -4.33
CA THR A 103 8.52 -3.43 -5.45
C THR A 103 7.32 -2.97 -6.26
N VAL A 104 7.01 -1.67 -6.21
CA VAL A 104 5.80 -1.11 -6.81
C VAL A 104 6.13 -0.37 -8.10
N TYR A 105 5.44 -0.75 -9.18
CA TYR A 105 5.45 -0.07 -10.46
C TYR A 105 4.07 0.52 -10.73
N VAL A 106 4.02 1.83 -10.91
CA VAL A 106 2.76 2.57 -11.11
C VAL A 106 2.35 2.52 -12.57
N LEU A 107 1.17 1.97 -12.87
CA LEU A 107 0.68 1.76 -14.23
C LEU A 107 0.57 3.08 -15.03
N GLN A 108 0.24 4.19 -14.36
CA GLN A 108 0.16 5.53 -14.95
C GLN A 108 1.51 6.10 -15.39
N ALA A 109 2.64 5.49 -15.01
CA ALA A 109 3.94 5.83 -15.57
C ALA A 109 4.01 5.56 -17.09
N GLY A 110 3.08 4.77 -17.61
CA GLY A 110 2.91 4.50 -19.02
C GLY A 110 3.62 3.22 -19.47
N LYS A 111 3.16 2.68 -20.61
CA LYS A 111 3.58 1.38 -21.12
C LYS A 111 5.10 1.21 -21.22
N ARG A 112 5.81 2.22 -21.72
CA ARG A 112 7.27 2.14 -21.92
C ARG A 112 8.03 2.08 -20.60
N ALA A 113 7.60 2.84 -19.59
CA ALA A 113 8.22 2.83 -18.27
C ALA A 113 8.05 1.44 -17.63
N ILE A 114 6.80 0.96 -17.56
CA ILE A 114 6.49 -0.38 -17.07
C ILE A 114 7.28 -1.47 -17.81
N TRP A 115 7.36 -1.37 -19.14
CA TRP A 115 8.10 -2.34 -19.94
C TRP A 115 9.59 -2.39 -19.59
N ASN A 116 10.24 -1.24 -19.41
CA ASN A 116 11.65 -1.18 -19.05
C ASN A 116 11.92 -1.81 -17.69
N GLU A 117 11.06 -1.53 -16.70
CA GLU A 117 11.17 -2.13 -15.36
C GLU A 117 10.99 -3.65 -15.41
N LEU A 118 10.00 -4.13 -16.17
CA LEU A 118 9.78 -5.57 -16.33
C LEU A 118 10.96 -6.26 -17.03
N LEU A 119 11.61 -5.60 -17.99
CA LEU A 119 12.83 -6.12 -18.61
C LEU A 119 14.00 -6.23 -17.63
N ILE A 120 14.10 -5.33 -16.66
CA ILE A 120 15.12 -5.41 -15.61
C ILE A 120 14.84 -6.60 -14.70
N GLU A 121 13.58 -6.78 -14.27
CA GLU A 121 13.19 -7.84 -13.33
C GLU A 121 13.19 -9.24 -13.95
N PHE A 122 12.73 -9.38 -15.20
CA PHE A 122 12.49 -10.68 -15.82
C PHE A 122 13.41 -11.00 -17.00
N GLY A 123 14.13 -10.01 -17.54
CA GLY A 123 15.18 -10.18 -18.54
C GLY A 123 14.82 -11.14 -19.67
N ASP A 124 15.55 -12.25 -19.74
CA ASP A 124 15.40 -13.27 -20.80
C ASP A 124 14.03 -13.95 -20.82
N ARG A 125 13.26 -13.95 -19.72
CA ARG A 125 11.90 -14.51 -19.69
C ARG A 125 10.91 -13.70 -20.54
N LEU A 126 11.22 -12.44 -20.84
CA LEU A 126 10.37 -11.56 -21.62
C LEU A 126 10.82 -11.40 -23.08
N LYS A 127 11.99 -11.90 -23.44
CA LYS A 127 12.51 -11.88 -24.82
C LYS A 127 11.70 -12.82 -25.73
#